data_AF-A0A1R3RF36-F1
#
_entry.id   AF-A0A1R3RF36-F1
#
_cell.length_a   1.000
_cell.length_b   1.000
_cell.length_c   1.000
_cell.angle_alpha   90.00
_cell.angle_beta   90.00
_cell.angle_gamma   90.00
#
_symmetry.space_group_name_H-M   'P 1'
#
loop_
_entity.id
_entity.type
_entity.pdbx_description
1 polymer ?
#
loop_
_entity_poly.entity_id
_entity_poly.type
_entity_poly.pdbx_seq_one_letter_code
_entity_poly.pdbx_strand_id
1 'polypeptide(L)'
;MAIGPFEFKVVFTVPPSSAKPGEDPIQTIVHQCIDLYVNKSFKDLFTLLLPHILSISSAELAHPPTNLQSYMGRNFCFRLLPGVGDTVTCEPYPEFNPPPKMFDWDSLKDDLVNVPHFDLSDVKDFRQGLNRAVYQVNIKGKNFLYKPMSTPESFTREISILQRAAGLSLRIPKLEGVVNVNIEHSGMLLTLVPNCFPLSLWSYIQPEVSIAERQKWYDQISETLHALHQHDCCWGDAKNDNVVIDENRDAWLVDFGGGFSPGWVDPELVETVAGDLQGLQRIHEHLKLTD
;
A
#
# COMPACT_ATOMS: atom_id res chain seq x y z
N MET A 1 17.04 -2.15 -12.70
CA MET A 1 17.78 -2.34 -11.43
C MET A 1 16.88 -1.77 -10.34
N ALA A 2 16.29 -2.61 -9.49
CA ALA A 2 15.30 -2.17 -8.52
C ALA A 2 16.00 -1.39 -7.39
N ILE A 3 15.86 -0.07 -7.39
CA ILE A 3 16.37 0.83 -6.35
C ILE A 3 15.14 1.26 -5.54
N GLY A 4 14.72 0.42 -4.61
CA GLY A 4 13.68 0.73 -3.64
C GLY A 4 14.26 0.64 -2.22
N PRO A 5 13.67 1.34 -1.23
CA PRO A 5 14.11 1.27 0.15
C PRO A 5 13.97 -0.16 0.70
N PHE A 6 14.95 -0.58 1.52
CA PHE A 6 14.88 -1.84 2.27
C PHE A 6 14.06 -1.62 3.54
N GLU A 7 13.03 -2.43 3.75
CA GLU A 7 12.27 -2.44 4.99
C GLU A 7 12.71 -3.62 5.86
N PHE A 8 13.02 -3.32 7.11
CA PHE A 8 13.38 -4.31 8.13
C PHE A 8 12.33 -4.27 9.23
N LYS A 9 11.77 -5.43 9.58
CA LYS A 9 10.97 -5.60 10.80
C LYS A 9 11.86 -6.19 11.87
N VAL A 10 12.14 -5.44 12.92
CA VAL A 10 12.89 -5.93 14.08
C VAL A 10 11.92 -6.14 15.23
N VAL A 11 11.82 -7.38 15.70
CA VAL A 11 10.97 -7.79 16.81
C VAL A 11 11.82 -7.90 18.07
N PHE A 12 11.47 -7.13 19.11
CA PHE A 12 12.14 -7.22 20.40
C PHE A 12 11.51 -8.35 21.21
N THR A 13 12.31 -9.36 21.55
CA THR A 13 11.87 -10.42 22.46
C THR A 13 12.02 -9.92 23.88
N VAL A 14 10.92 -9.81 24.62
CA VAL A 14 10.96 -9.35 26.03
C VAL A 14 11.85 -10.31 26.83
N PRO A 15 13.00 -9.84 27.36
CA PRO A 15 13.87 -10.70 28.14
C PRO A 15 13.19 -11.18 29.43
N PRO A 16 13.52 -12.36 29.97
CA PRO A 16 13.10 -12.75 31.31
C PRO A 16 13.60 -11.71 32.33
N SER A 17 12.81 -11.43 33.37
CA SER A 17 13.29 -10.59 34.47
C SER A 17 14.55 -11.23 35.06
N SER A 18 15.69 -10.56 34.90
CA SER A 18 16.98 -11.05 35.40
C SER A 18 17.18 -10.75 36.89
N ALA A 19 16.23 -10.06 37.53
CA ALA A 19 16.38 -9.59 38.90
C ALA A 19 15.93 -10.66 39.90
N LYS A 20 16.85 -11.11 40.76
CA LYS A 20 16.48 -11.72 42.03
C LYS A 20 15.88 -10.63 42.94
N PRO A 21 15.02 -10.98 43.91
CA PRO A 21 14.49 -10.00 44.85
C PRO A 21 15.63 -9.25 45.57
N GLY A 22 15.76 -7.94 45.32
CA GLY A 22 16.77 -7.07 45.93
C GLY A 22 18.00 -6.72 45.07
N GLU A 23 18.07 -7.19 43.83
CA GLU A 23 19.11 -6.78 42.86
C GLU A 23 18.52 -5.87 41.77
N ASP A 24 19.30 -4.88 41.33
CA ASP A 24 18.93 -4.04 40.18
C ASP A 24 18.85 -4.91 38.91
N PRO A 25 17.81 -4.75 38.07
CA PRO A 25 17.66 -5.55 36.86
C PRO A 25 18.80 -5.28 35.87
N ILE A 26 19.33 -6.34 35.26
CA ILE A 26 20.35 -6.24 34.20
C ILE A 26 19.66 -5.72 32.93
N GLN A 27 19.91 -4.46 32.61
CA GLN A 27 19.31 -3.80 31.45
C GLN A 27 20.09 -4.14 30.17
N THR A 28 19.75 -5.27 29.56
CA THR A 28 20.23 -5.65 28.21
C THR A 28 19.94 -4.56 27.15
N ILE A 29 20.65 -4.60 26.02
CA ILE A 29 20.35 -3.75 24.85
C ILE A 29 18.89 -3.87 24.41
N VAL A 30 18.29 -5.06 24.51
CA VAL A 30 16.88 -5.27 24.13
C VAL A 30 15.95 -4.47 25.04
N HIS A 31 16.23 -4.38 26.35
CA HIS A 31 15.47 -3.52 27.26
C HIS A 31 15.61 -2.06 26.87
N GLN A 32 16.82 -1.59 26.57
CA GLN A 32 17.06 -0.22 26.12
C GLN A 32 16.32 0.08 24.81
N CYS A 33 16.29 -0.84 23.85
CA CYS A 33 15.52 -0.70 22.62
C CYS A 33 14.01 -0.57 22.89
N ILE A 34 13.46 -1.41 23.79
CA ILE A 34 12.06 -1.33 24.20
C ILE A 34 11.76 0.03 24.86
N ASP A 35 12.61 0.47 25.78
CA ASP A 35 12.44 1.75 26.48
C ASP A 35 12.49 2.93 25.51
N LEU A 36 13.45 2.95 24.57
CA LEU A 36 13.56 3.99 23.56
C LEU A 36 12.36 3.97 22.60
N TYR A 37 11.85 2.80 22.23
CA TYR A 37 10.65 2.66 21.41
C TYR A 37 9.41 3.20 22.12
N VAL A 38 9.18 2.80 23.38
CA VAL A 38 8.04 3.27 24.20
C VAL A 38 8.11 4.79 24.40
N ASN A 39 9.30 5.33 24.61
CA ASN A 39 9.55 6.77 24.76
C ASN A 39 9.56 7.54 23.42
N LYS A 40 9.34 6.87 22.29
CA LYS A 40 9.35 7.46 20.93
C LYS A 40 10.68 8.12 20.54
N SER A 41 11.78 7.71 21.15
CA SER A 41 13.14 8.17 20.85
C SER A 41 13.73 7.44 19.65
N PHE A 42 13.09 7.58 18.47
CA PHE A 42 13.42 6.78 17.28
C PHE A 42 14.85 6.98 16.75
N LYS A 43 15.41 8.20 16.88
CA LYS A 43 16.79 8.49 16.46
C LYS A 43 17.80 7.69 17.29
N ASP A 44 17.61 7.66 18.60
CA ASP A 44 18.50 6.96 19.52
C ASP A 44 18.30 5.44 19.40
N LEU A 45 17.04 5.00 19.23
CA LEU A 45 16.72 3.60 18.91
C LEU A 45 17.44 3.14 17.64
N PHE A 46 17.36 3.93 16.57
CA PHE A 46 18.03 3.62 15.31
C PHE A 46 19.55 3.57 15.48
N THR A 47 20.12 4.54 16.21
CA THR A 47 21.57 4.59 16.49
C THR A 47 22.04 3.35 17.27
N LEU A 48 21.25 2.90 18.24
CA LEU A 48 21.53 1.70 19.03
C LEU A 48 21.41 0.41 18.20
N LEU A 49 20.42 0.32 17.31
CA LEU A 49 20.19 -0.87 16.47
C LEU A 49 21.16 -0.98 15.30
N LEU A 50 21.61 0.15 14.74
CA LEU A 50 22.34 0.22 13.47
C LEU A 50 23.52 -0.78 13.39
N PRO A 51 24.43 -0.87 14.38
CA PRO A 51 25.56 -1.80 14.32
C PRO A 51 25.13 -3.27 14.20
N HIS A 52 23.97 -3.63 14.77
CA HIS A 52 23.46 -5.00 14.82
C HIS A 52 22.68 -5.41 13.56
N ILE A 53 22.12 -4.44 12.84
CA ILE A 53 21.38 -4.68 11.57
C ILE A 53 22.25 -4.45 10.32
N LEU A 54 23.40 -3.77 10.45
CA LEU A 54 24.29 -3.46 9.31
C LEU A 54 24.89 -4.70 8.64
N SER A 55 25.26 -5.72 9.43
CA SER A 55 25.81 -6.98 8.91
C SER A 55 24.81 -7.74 8.05
N ILE A 56 23.55 -7.80 8.51
CA ILE A 56 22.42 -8.36 7.78
C ILE A 56 22.16 -7.56 6.50
N SER A 57 22.07 -6.24 6.64
CA SER A 57 21.84 -5.35 5.50
C SER A 57 22.91 -5.52 4.41
N SER A 58 24.17 -5.70 4.82
CA SER A 58 25.29 -5.90 3.90
C SER A 58 25.23 -7.24 3.15
N ALA A 59 24.83 -8.32 3.83
CA ALA A 59 24.64 -9.63 3.19
C ALA A 59 23.49 -9.61 2.16
N GLU A 60 22.41 -8.89 2.45
CA GLU A 60 21.26 -8.73 1.55
C GLU A 60 21.53 -7.79 0.38
N LEU A 61 22.33 -6.74 0.61
CA LEU A 61 22.82 -5.85 -0.45
C LEU A 61 23.76 -6.59 -1.41
N ALA A 62 24.50 -7.60 -0.94
CA ALA A 62 25.38 -8.41 -1.77
C ALA A 62 24.62 -9.31 -2.77
N HIS A 63 23.36 -9.65 -2.48
CA HIS A 63 22.53 -10.51 -3.33
C HIS A 63 21.26 -9.76 -3.75
N PRO A 64 21.32 -8.78 -4.68
CA PRO A 64 20.15 -8.01 -5.08
C PRO A 64 19.07 -8.89 -5.75
N PRO A 65 17.79 -8.49 -5.69
CA PRO A 65 16.71 -9.29 -6.25
C PRO A 65 16.76 -9.17 -7.76
N THR A 66 16.57 -10.29 -8.45
CA THR A 66 16.67 -10.36 -9.92
C THR A 66 15.32 -10.22 -10.61
N ASN A 67 14.23 -10.39 -9.86
CA ASN A 67 12.85 -10.27 -10.35
C ASN A 67 11.90 -9.80 -9.23
N LEU A 68 10.66 -9.47 -9.60
CA LEU A 68 9.67 -8.95 -8.66
C LEU A 68 9.33 -9.95 -7.54
N GLN A 69 9.21 -11.24 -7.83
CA GLN A 69 8.93 -12.26 -6.81
C GLN A 69 10.02 -12.31 -5.73
N SER A 70 11.29 -12.35 -6.13
CA SER A 70 12.43 -12.30 -5.20
C SER A 70 12.55 -10.95 -4.47
N TYR A 71 12.00 -9.88 -5.03
CA TYR A 71 11.93 -8.58 -4.37
C TYR A 71 10.83 -8.56 -3.31
N MET A 72 9.64 -9.07 -3.62
CA MET A 72 8.50 -9.13 -2.69
C MET A 72 8.69 -10.14 -1.57
N GLY A 73 9.42 -11.23 -1.83
CA GLY A 73 9.83 -12.21 -0.82
C GLY A 73 10.83 -11.66 0.22
N ARG A 74 11.31 -10.42 0.06
CA ARG A 74 12.19 -9.73 1.03
C ARG A 74 11.40 -9.21 2.22
N ASN A 75 10.74 -10.11 2.94
CA ASN A 75 10.10 -9.80 4.20
C ASN A 75 11.10 -10.05 5.32
N PHE A 76 12.08 -9.15 5.43
CA PHE A 76 13.17 -9.25 6.39
C PHE A 76 12.67 -8.97 7.81
N CYS A 77 12.09 -10.00 8.42
CA CYS A 77 11.75 -9.99 9.83
C CYS A 77 12.87 -10.67 10.62
N PHE A 78 13.39 -9.96 11.62
CA PHE A 78 14.39 -10.45 12.53
C PHE A 78 13.88 -10.32 13.96
N ARG A 79 14.19 -11.29 14.81
CA ARG A 79 14.05 -11.11 16.25
C ARG A 79 15.40 -10.75 16.86
N LEU A 80 15.37 -9.77 17.75
CA LEU A 80 16.51 -9.36 18.54
C LEU A 80 16.48 -10.14 19.85
N LEU A 81 17.46 -11.03 20.04
CA LEU A 81 17.64 -11.79 21.26
C LEU A 81 18.73 -11.16 22.14
N PRO A 82 18.49 -11.06 23.47
CA PRO A 82 19.51 -10.61 24.41
C PRO A 82 20.62 -11.66 24.56
N GLY A 83 21.88 -11.20 24.56
CA GLY A 83 23.06 -12.00 24.88
C GLY A 83 23.63 -11.67 26.27
N VAL A 84 24.87 -12.08 26.52
CA VAL A 84 25.60 -11.76 27.76
C VAL A 84 26.17 -10.34 27.66
N GLY A 85 25.95 -9.51 28.68
CA GLY A 85 26.38 -8.11 28.69
C GLY A 85 25.68 -7.29 27.58
N ASP A 86 26.48 -6.53 26.82
CA ASP A 86 26.00 -5.67 25.72
C ASP A 86 25.97 -6.39 24.37
N THR A 87 25.73 -7.71 24.37
CA THR A 87 25.62 -8.48 23.13
C THR A 87 24.17 -8.76 22.79
N VAL A 88 23.87 -8.78 21.49
CA VAL A 88 22.57 -9.17 20.94
C VAL A 88 22.78 -10.04 19.72
N THR A 89 21.85 -10.96 19.50
CA THR A 89 21.79 -11.76 18.27
C THR A 89 20.56 -11.34 17.47
N CYS A 90 20.76 -11.04 16.19
CA CYS A 90 19.69 -10.83 15.23
C CYS A 90 19.53 -12.11 14.41
N GLU A 91 18.38 -12.77 14.48
CA GLU A 91 18.12 -13.98 13.70
C GLU A 91 16.82 -13.85 12.90
N PRO A 92 16.71 -14.50 11.72
CA PRO A 92 15.48 -14.50 10.94
C PRO A 92 14.29 -14.96 11.77
N TYR A 93 13.18 -14.24 11.68
CA TYR A 93 11.95 -14.56 12.39
C TYR A 93 10.75 -14.59 11.42
N PRO A 94 10.72 -15.56 10.49
CA PRO A 94 9.68 -15.63 9.46
C PRO A 94 8.29 -15.85 10.06
N GLU A 95 8.18 -16.53 11.22
CA GLU A 95 6.91 -16.83 11.89
C GLU A 95 6.15 -15.56 12.35
N PHE A 96 6.84 -14.43 12.52
CA PHE A 96 6.18 -13.16 12.86
C PHE A 96 5.31 -12.63 11.72
N ASN A 97 5.63 -13.01 10.49
CA ASN A 97 4.77 -12.73 9.36
C ASN A 97 3.80 -13.91 9.21
N PRO A 98 2.48 -13.68 9.33
CA PRO A 98 1.52 -14.75 9.08
C PRO A 98 1.67 -15.23 7.62
N PRO A 99 1.46 -16.52 7.35
CA PRO A 99 1.42 -17.01 5.98
C PRO A 99 0.34 -16.25 5.19
N PRO A 100 0.50 -16.08 3.87
CA PRO A 100 -0.54 -15.48 3.04
C PRO A 100 -1.85 -16.24 3.28
N LYS A 101 -2.93 -15.52 3.59
CA LYS A 101 -4.25 -16.15 3.67
C LYS A 101 -4.58 -16.69 2.29
N MET A 102 -4.90 -17.99 2.22
CA MET A 102 -5.47 -18.56 1.00
C MET A 102 -6.80 -17.87 0.72
N PHE A 103 -6.93 -17.34 -0.49
CA PHE A 103 -8.13 -16.68 -0.97
C PHE A 103 -8.96 -17.68 -1.79
N ASP A 104 -10.27 -17.70 -1.57
CA ASP A 104 -11.19 -18.52 -2.34
C ASP A 104 -11.51 -17.83 -3.68
N TRP A 105 -10.74 -18.19 -4.72
CA TRP A 105 -10.92 -17.65 -6.07
C TRP A 105 -12.23 -18.09 -6.74
N ASP A 106 -12.87 -19.17 -6.27
CA ASP A 106 -14.16 -19.61 -6.84
C ASP A 106 -15.26 -18.56 -6.60
N SER A 107 -15.11 -17.72 -5.58
CA SER A 107 -16.01 -16.59 -5.31
C SER A 107 -15.98 -15.50 -6.40
N LEU A 108 -14.88 -15.42 -7.18
CA LEU A 108 -14.67 -14.44 -8.25
C LEU A 108 -14.75 -15.05 -9.65
N LYS A 109 -15.11 -16.33 -9.79
CA LYS A 109 -15.08 -17.03 -11.09
C LYS A 109 -15.86 -16.32 -12.20
N ASP A 110 -17.01 -15.73 -11.87
CA ASP A 110 -17.88 -15.06 -12.84
C ASP A 110 -17.29 -13.70 -13.25
N ASP A 111 -16.73 -12.96 -12.29
CA ASP A 111 -16.05 -11.68 -12.50
C ASP A 111 -14.74 -11.83 -13.30
N LEU A 112 -14.11 -13.02 -13.24
CA LEU A 112 -12.80 -13.27 -13.85
C LEU A 112 -12.85 -14.08 -15.16
N VAL A 113 -14.03 -14.46 -15.64
CA VAL A 113 -14.19 -15.36 -16.80
C VAL A 113 -13.43 -14.90 -18.06
N ASN A 114 -13.33 -13.59 -18.28
CA ASN A 114 -12.64 -12.99 -19.43
C ASN A 114 -11.38 -12.20 -19.04
N VAL A 115 -10.95 -12.32 -17.78
CA VAL A 115 -9.79 -11.59 -17.26
C VAL A 115 -8.53 -12.42 -17.53
N PRO A 116 -7.49 -11.86 -18.17
CA PRO A 116 -6.25 -12.60 -18.43
C PRO A 116 -5.51 -12.97 -17.13
N HIS A 117 -4.90 -14.16 -17.12
CA HIS A 117 -4.08 -14.62 -16.00
C HIS A 117 -2.59 -14.50 -16.36
N PHE A 118 -1.79 -14.06 -15.39
CA PHE A 118 -0.35 -13.90 -15.51
C PHE A 118 0.36 -14.47 -14.29
N ASP A 119 1.65 -14.74 -14.45
CA ASP A 119 2.54 -15.10 -13.34
C ASP A 119 3.52 -13.96 -13.06
N LEU A 120 4.01 -13.86 -11.81
CA LEU A 120 5.07 -12.90 -11.48
C LEU A 120 6.35 -13.13 -12.31
N SER A 121 6.57 -14.34 -12.82
CA SER A 121 7.68 -14.63 -13.74
C SER A 121 7.53 -13.98 -15.13
N ASP A 122 6.32 -13.54 -15.49
CA ASP A 122 6.08 -12.79 -16.73
C ASP A 122 6.58 -11.35 -16.66
N VAL A 123 6.80 -10.82 -15.45
CA VAL A 123 7.27 -9.46 -15.21
C VAL A 123 8.73 -9.32 -15.63
N LYS A 124 8.98 -8.45 -16.62
CA LYS A 124 10.33 -8.18 -17.17
C LYS A 124 11.04 -7.03 -16.49
N ASP A 125 10.29 -6.03 -16.05
CA ASP A 125 10.80 -4.88 -15.31
C ASP A 125 9.73 -4.40 -14.32
N PHE A 126 10.16 -3.80 -13.22
CA PHE A 126 9.22 -3.25 -12.23
C PHE A 126 9.79 -2.03 -11.50
N ARG A 127 8.88 -1.18 -11.02
CA ARG A 127 9.17 -0.04 -10.15
C ARG A 127 8.15 -0.01 -9.02
N GLN A 128 8.61 0.17 -7.79
CA GLN A 128 7.71 0.32 -6.65
C GLN A 128 7.06 1.71 -6.65
N GLY A 129 5.76 1.77 -6.42
CA GLY A 129 5.01 3.02 -6.30
C GLY A 129 5.31 3.77 -4.99
N LEU A 130 4.94 5.05 -4.94
CA LEU A 130 5.21 5.93 -3.80
C LEU A 130 4.58 5.44 -2.49
N ASN A 131 3.38 4.84 -2.55
CA ASN A 131 2.70 4.26 -1.39
C ASN A 131 3.29 2.91 -0.94
N ARG A 132 4.32 2.41 -1.63
CA ARG A 132 5.02 1.12 -1.42
C ARG A 132 4.16 -0.15 -1.55
N ALA A 133 2.84 0.00 -1.66
CA ALA A 133 1.87 -1.08 -1.73
C ALA A 133 1.55 -1.52 -3.17
N VAL A 134 1.97 -0.77 -4.18
CA VAL A 134 1.74 -1.08 -5.60
C VAL A 134 3.03 -1.02 -6.40
N TYR A 135 3.00 -1.63 -7.58
CA TYR A 135 4.16 -1.71 -8.48
C TYR A 135 3.74 -1.35 -9.90
N GLN A 136 4.51 -0.51 -10.58
CA GLN A 136 4.49 -0.51 -12.04
C GLN A 136 5.23 -1.76 -12.52
N VAL A 137 4.61 -2.55 -13.39
CA VAL A 137 5.22 -3.77 -13.96
C VAL A 137 5.13 -3.77 -15.48
N ASN A 138 6.16 -4.28 -16.15
CA ASN A 138 6.15 -4.51 -17.59
C ASN A 138 5.97 -6.00 -17.88
N ILE A 139 4.90 -6.34 -18.60
CA ILE A 139 4.62 -7.71 -19.07
C ILE A 139 4.43 -7.64 -20.59
N LYS A 140 5.25 -8.40 -21.33
CA LYS A 140 5.21 -8.49 -22.80
C LYS A 140 5.20 -7.11 -23.50
N GLY A 141 5.90 -6.12 -22.95
CA GLY A 141 6.01 -4.77 -23.51
C GLY A 141 4.89 -3.80 -23.12
N LYS A 142 3.84 -4.25 -22.43
CA LYS A 142 2.80 -3.38 -21.86
C LYS A 142 3.09 -3.11 -20.37
N ASN A 143 2.90 -1.87 -19.95
CA ASN A 143 3.00 -1.48 -18.55
C ASN A 143 1.63 -1.59 -17.86
N PHE A 144 1.63 -2.10 -16.64
CA PHE A 144 0.46 -2.23 -15.78
C PHE A 144 0.78 -1.71 -14.38
N LEU A 145 -0.27 -1.38 -13.63
CA LEU A 145 -0.18 -1.22 -12.18
C LEU A 145 -0.51 -2.57 -11.55
N TYR A 146 0.47 -3.23 -10.95
CA TYR A 146 0.27 -4.42 -10.15
C TYR A 146 -0.03 -4.03 -8.70
N LYS A 147 -1.20 -4.45 -8.21
CA LYS A 147 -1.65 -4.29 -6.82
C LYS A 147 -1.75 -5.69 -6.19
N PRO A 148 -0.81 -6.08 -5.30
CA PRO A 148 -0.92 -7.30 -4.52
C PRO A 148 -2.20 -7.28 -3.68
N MET A 149 -2.77 -8.46 -3.46
CA MET A 149 -3.92 -8.62 -2.57
C MET A 149 -3.55 -8.20 -1.15
N SER A 150 -4.26 -7.20 -0.61
CA SER A 150 -4.11 -6.73 0.77
C SER A 150 -4.97 -7.56 1.72
N THR A 151 -6.29 -7.57 1.48
CA THR A 151 -7.26 -8.45 2.15
C THR A 151 -8.21 -9.06 1.12
N PRO A 152 -8.76 -10.26 1.40
CA PRO A 152 -9.80 -10.88 0.57
C PRO A 152 -10.97 -9.95 0.24
N GLU A 153 -11.46 -9.22 1.23
CA GLU A 153 -12.65 -8.38 1.12
C GLU A 153 -12.40 -7.19 0.19
N SER A 154 -11.28 -6.49 0.40
CA SER A 154 -10.88 -5.33 -0.40
C SER A 154 -10.61 -5.73 -1.85
N PHE A 155 -9.91 -6.85 -2.04
CA PHE A 155 -9.59 -7.41 -3.35
C PHE A 155 -10.84 -7.80 -4.15
N THR A 156 -11.77 -8.53 -3.51
CA THR A 156 -13.05 -8.95 -4.12
C THR A 156 -13.87 -7.72 -4.51
N ARG A 157 -14.01 -6.76 -3.59
CA ARG A 157 -14.77 -5.53 -3.81
C ARG A 157 -14.26 -4.76 -5.02
N GLU A 158 -12.95 -4.52 -5.09
CA GLU A 158 -12.34 -3.75 -6.17
C GLU A 158 -12.51 -4.45 -7.53
N ILE A 159 -12.29 -5.77 -7.60
CA ILE A 159 -12.53 -6.54 -8.84
C ILE A 159 -13.98 -6.41 -9.30
N SER A 160 -14.95 -6.63 -8.40
CA SER A 160 -16.36 -6.58 -8.77
C SER A 160 -16.79 -5.18 -9.23
N ILE A 161 -16.29 -4.10 -8.61
CA ILE A 161 -16.60 -2.72 -9.05
C ILE A 161 -16.00 -2.46 -10.43
N LEU A 162 -14.72 -2.79 -10.63
CA LEU A 162 -14.05 -2.54 -11.90
C LEU A 162 -14.65 -3.36 -13.05
N GLN A 163 -15.10 -4.58 -12.79
CA GLN A 163 -15.81 -5.40 -13.77
C GLN A 163 -17.18 -4.82 -14.14
N ARG A 164 -17.98 -4.38 -13.16
CA ARG A 164 -19.27 -3.71 -13.44
C ARG A 164 -19.08 -2.42 -14.23
N ALA A 165 -18.01 -1.68 -13.97
CA ALA A 165 -17.71 -0.43 -14.65
C ALA A 165 -16.94 -0.60 -15.99
N ALA A 166 -16.52 -1.81 -16.37
CA ALA A 166 -15.64 -2.05 -17.53
C ALA A 166 -16.23 -1.58 -18.87
N GLY A 167 -17.56 -1.57 -19.00
CA GLY A 167 -18.28 -1.06 -20.18
C GLY A 167 -18.50 0.45 -20.19
N LEU A 168 -18.18 1.14 -19.10
CA LEU A 168 -18.37 2.58 -18.96
C LEU A 168 -17.11 3.32 -19.40
N SER A 169 -17.29 4.44 -20.10
CA SER A 169 -16.17 5.31 -20.48
C SER A 169 -15.83 6.28 -19.35
N LEU A 170 -15.35 5.75 -18.21
CA LEU A 170 -15.02 6.52 -17.01
C LEU A 170 -13.51 6.68 -16.82
N ARG A 171 -13.10 7.74 -16.10
CA ARG A 171 -11.71 7.97 -15.67
C ARG A 171 -11.38 7.17 -14.42
N ILE A 172 -11.41 5.85 -14.56
CA ILE A 172 -11.02 4.88 -13.52
C ILE A 172 -10.08 3.83 -14.14
N PRO A 173 -9.16 3.22 -13.38
CA PRO A 173 -8.36 2.10 -13.86
C PRO A 173 -9.25 0.92 -14.28
N LYS A 174 -8.87 0.18 -15.32
CA LYS A 174 -9.55 -1.07 -15.71
C LYS A 174 -8.84 -2.26 -15.10
N LEU A 175 -9.58 -3.33 -14.82
CA LEU A 175 -8.99 -4.64 -14.51
C LEU A 175 -8.43 -5.26 -15.80
N GLU A 176 -7.11 -5.36 -15.88
CA GLU A 176 -6.36 -5.81 -17.06
C GLU A 176 -5.90 -7.27 -16.94
N GLY A 177 -5.91 -7.82 -15.72
CA GLY A 177 -5.52 -9.19 -15.46
C GLY A 177 -5.44 -9.50 -13.97
N VAL A 178 -5.19 -10.77 -13.66
CA VAL A 178 -4.85 -11.25 -12.32
C VAL A 178 -3.48 -11.94 -12.35
N VAL A 179 -2.78 -11.90 -11.22
CA VAL A 179 -1.43 -12.45 -11.09
C VAL A 179 -1.41 -13.52 -10.01
N ASN A 180 -0.68 -14.62 -10.25
CA ASN A 180 -0.34 -15.62 -9.21
C ASN A 180 -1.58 -16.23 -8.52
N VAL A 181 -2.62 -16.56 -9.30
CA VAL A 181 -3.86 -17.18 -8.80
C VAL A 181 -3.54 -18.43 -7.95
N ASN A 182 -4.17 -18.52 -6.77
CA ASN A 182 -3.98 -19.59 -5.78
C ASN A 182 -2.56 -19.74 -5.16
N ILE A 183 -1.65 -18.78 -5.38
CA ILE A 183 -0.30 -18.82 -4.79
C ILE A 183 0.08 -17.49 -4.15
N GLU A 184 1.23 -17.47 -3.47
CA GLU A 184 1.76 -16.28 -2.79
C GLU A 184 1.93 -15.10 -3.76
N HIS A 185 1.72 -13.90 -3.24
CA HIS A 185 1.68 -12.66 -4.03
C HIS A 185 0.63 -12.71 -5.15
N SER A 186 -0.52 -13.34 -4.87
CA SER A 186 -1.76 -13.13 -5.62
C SER A 186 -2.09 -11.64 -5.71
N GLY A 187 -2.60 -11.18 -6.84
CA GLY A 187 -3.04 -9.78 -6.98
C GLY A 187 -3.68 -9.48 -8.33
N MET A 188 -3.85 -8.19 -8.61
CA MET A 188 -4.49 -7.71 -9.84
C MET A 188 -3.57 -6.80 -10.64
N LEU A 189 -3.74 -6.81 -11.97
CA LEU A 189 -3.17 -5.84 -12.88
C LEU A 189 -4.26 -4.83 -13.25
N LEU A 190 -3.95 -3.57 -13.04
CA LEU A 190 -4.80 -2.44 -13.37
C LEU A 190 -4.17 -1.62 -14.50
N THR A 191 -4.99 -0.82 -15.17
CA THR A 191 -4.49 0.25 -16.04
C THR A 191 -3.52 1.14 -15.27
N LEU A 192 -2.30 1.29 -15.79
CA LEU A 192 -1.35 2.26 -15.26
C LEU A 192 -1.71 3.65 -15.78
N VAL A 193 -2.03 4.58 -14.88
CA VAL A 193 -2.10 6.01 -15.20
C VAL A 193 -0.67 6.56 -15.16
N PRO A 194 -0.04 6.91 -16.30
CA PRO A 194 1.35 7.33 -16.32
C PRO A 194 1.52 8.73 -15.74
N ASN A 195 2.68 8.98 -15.14
CA ASN A 195 3.13 10.32 -14.72
C ASN A 195 2.12 11.08 -13.84
N CYS A 196 1.32 10.36 -13.05
CA CYS A 196 0.29 10.94 -12.21
C CYS A 196 0.76 11.16 -10.77
N PHE A 197 0.12 12.09 -10.08
CA PHE A 197 0.31 12.33 -8.66
C PHE A 197 -1.02 12.36 -7.92
N PRO A 198 -1.09 11.86 -6.67
CA PRO A 198 -2.25 12.04 -5.82
C PRO A 198 -2.61 13.52 -5.67
N LEU A 199 -3.90 13.82 -5.67
CA LEU A 199 -4.41 15.19 -5.50
C LEU A 199 -3.94 15.80 -4.18
N SER A 200 -3.80 14.99 -3.14
CA SER A 200 -3.25 15.39 -1.82
C SER A 200 -1.85 15.99 -1.89
N LEU A 201 -1.05 15.66 -2.91
CA LEU A 201 0.31 16.15 -3.08
C LEU A 201 0.41 17.37 -4.01
N TRP A 202 -0.66 17.76 -4.70
CA TRP A 202 -0.56 18.75 -5.76
C TRP A 202 -0.13 20.13 -5.28
N SER A 203 -0.58 20.56 -4.10
CA SER A 203 -0.16 21.85 -3.53
C SER A 203 1.35 21.95 -3.29
N TYR A 204 2.05 20.81 -3.15
CA TYR A 204 3.51 20.77 -2.97
C TYR A 204 4.24 20.77 -4.31
N ILE A 205 3.67 20.14 -5.33
CA ILE A 205 4.30 20.03 -6.65
C ILE A 205 4.09 21.32 -7.45
N GLN A 206 2.88 21.89 -7.37
CA GLN A 206 2.53 23.16 -8.00
C GLN A 206 1.65 23.98 -7.03
N PRO A 207 2.25 24.92 -6.28
CA PRO A 207 1.52 25.71 -5.29
C PRO A 207 0.39 26.56 -5.90
N GLU A 208 0.60 27.06 -7.11
CA GLU A 208 -0.33 27.94 -7.82
C GLU A 208 -1.04 27.16 -8.94
N VAL A 209 -2.17 26.53 -8.59
CA VAL A 209 -3.12 25.93 -9.55
C VAL A 209 -4.32 26.87 -9.69
N SER A 210 -4.70 27.20 -10.92
CA SER A 210 -5.81 28.14 -11.16
C SER A 210 -7.14 27.61 -10.62
N ILE A 211 -8.05 28.53 -10.24
CA ILE A 211 -9.42 28.15 -9.82
C ILE A 211 -10.12 27.33 -10.90
N ALA A 212 -10.00 27.73 -12.18
CA ALA A 212 -10.62 27.03 -13.30
C ALA A 212 -10.14 25.58 -13.43
N GLU A 213 -8.85 25.33 -13.18
CA GLU A 213 -8.30 23.98 -13.23
C GLU A 213 -8.72 23.12 -12.04
N ARG A 214 -8.78 23.70 -10.84
CA ARG A 214 -9.34 23.00 -9.67
C ARG A 214 -10.83 22.67 -9.87
N GLN A 215 -11.58 23.59 -10.48
CA GLN A 215 -12.98 23.36 -10.84
C GLN A 215 -13.11 22.22 -11.85
N LYS A 216 -12.29 22.22 -12.90
CA LYS A 216 -12.22 21.11 -13.87
C LYS A 216 -12.00 19.76 -13.17
N TRP A 217 -11.06 19.68 -12.24
CA TRP A 217 -10.81 18.43 -11.50
C TRP A 217 -12.04 18.01 -10.68
N TYR A 218 -12.65 18.95 -9.96
CA TYR A 218 -13.88 18.68 -9.22
C TYR A 218 -15.00 18.17 -10.12
N ASP A 219 -15.21 18.80 -11.26
CA ASP A 219 -16.25 18.41 -12.22
C ASP A 219 -15.99 16.98 -12.74
N GLN A 220 -14.75 16.66 -13.10
CA GLN A 220 -14.37 15.31 -13.55
C GLN A 220 -14.56 14.23 -12.47
N ILE A 221 -14.20 14.55 -11.21
CA ILE A 221 -14.40 13.66 -10.05
C ILE A 221 -15.89 13.44 -9.82
N SER A 222 -16.67 14.53 -9.79
CA SER A 222 -18.12 14.51 -9.59
C SER A 222 -18.83 13.71 -10.69
N GLU A 223 -18.55 13.99 -11.96
CA GLU A 223 -19.13 13.26 -13.10
C GLU A 223 -18.83 11.76 -13.04
N THR A 224 -17.57 11.41 -12.77
CA THR A 224 -17.17 10.00 -12.65
C THR A 224 -17.88 9.31 -11.49
N LEU A 225 -17.97 9.97 -10.33
CA LEU A 225 -18.62 9.42 -9.14
C LEU A 225 -20.12 9.21 -9.34
N HIS A 226 -20.82 10.19 -9.90
CA HIS A 226 -22.25 10.07 -10.18
C HIS A 226 -22.52 8.96 -11.21
N ALA A 227 -21.67 8.82 -12.24
CA ALA A 227 -21.80 7.74 -13.21
C ALA A 227 -21.58 6.35 -12.59
N LEU A 228 -20.66 6.22 -11.62
CA LEU A 228 -20.50 4.99 -10.84
C LEU A 228 -21.77 4.69 -10.02
N HIS A 229 -22.30 5.67 -9.30
CA HIS A 229 -23.51 5.51 -8.49
C HIS A 229 -24.74 5.13 -9.32
N GLN A 230 -24.87 5.64 -10.55
CA GLN A 230 -25.93 5.25 -11.49
C GLN A 230 -25.89 3.77 -11.90
N HIS A 231 -24.74 3.11 -11.71
CA HIS A 231 -24.53 1.70 -12.01
C HIS A 231 -24.30 0.87 -10.74
N ASP A 232 -24.83 1.33 -9.60
CA ASP A 232 -24.74 0.67 -8.29
C ASP A 232 -23.29 0.35 -7.86
N CYS A 233 -22.35 1.19 -8.29
CA CYS A 233 -20.94 1.10 -7.93
C CYS A 233 -20.60 2.20 -6.93
N CYS A 234 -20.44 1.84 -5.66
CA CYS A 234 -19.95 2.73 -4.61
C CYS A 234 -18.41 2.73 -4.61
N TRP A 235 -17.80 3.91 -4.64
CA TRP A 235 -16.34 4.07 -4.62
C TRP A 235 -15.75 3.57 -3.30
N GLY A 236 -16.32 4.01 -2.18
CA GLY A 236 -16.19 3.39 -0.86
C GLY A 236 -15.05 3.89 0.02
N ASP A 237 -14.12 4.68 -0.52
CA ASP A 237 -13.07 5.38 0.25
C ASP A 237 -12.75 6.74 -0.40
N ALA A 238 -13.79 7.56 -0.57
CA ALA A 238 -13.70 8.85 -1.24
C ALA A 238 -12.80 9.84 -0.46
N LYS A 239 -11.63 10.14 -1.03
CA LYS A 239 -10.64 11.08 -0.48
C LYS A 239 -9.69 11.60 -1.56
N ASN A 240 -8.99 12.68 -1.28
CA ASN A 240 -8.03 13.26 -2.23
C ASN A 240 -6.81 12.37 -2.52
N ASP A 241 -6.38 11.50 -1.59
CA ASP A 241 -5.30 10.54 -1.84
C ASP A 241 -5.69 9.47 -2.89
N ASN A 242 -6.99 9.20 -3.04
CA ASN A 242 -7.53 8.25 -4.01
C ASN A 242 -7.95 8.94 -5.32
N VAL A 243 -7.66 10.24 -5.47
CA VAL A 243 -7.73 10.94 -6.76
C VAL A 243 -6.32 11.14 -7.26
N VAL A 244 -6.04 10.70 -8.48
CA VAL A 244 -4.77 11.02 -9.15
C VAL A 244 -5.02 11.97 -10.31
N ILE A 245 -4.10 12.90 -10.53
CA ILE A 245 -4.13 13.77 -11.71
C ILE A 245 -3.04 13.32 -12.66
N ASP A 246 -3.43 13.02 -13.90
CA ASP A 246 -2.53 12.53 -14.93
C ASP A 246 -1.70 13.64 -15.60
N GLU A 247 -0.87 13.24 -16.55
CA GLU A 247 -0.03 14.16 -17.33
C GLU A 247 -0.82 15.16 -18.20
N ASN A 248 -2.07 14.85 -18.53
CA ASN A 248 -2.98 15.74 -19.25
C ASN A 248 -3.76 16.66 -18.30
N ARG A 249 -3.42 16.63 -17.01
CA ARG A 249 -4.07 17.42 -15.97
C ARG A 249 -5.55 17.06 -15.81
N ASP A 250 -5.90 15.79 -16.04
CA ASP A 250 -7.22 15.23 -15.83
C ASP A 250 -7.27 14.41 -14.53
N ALA A 251 -8.39 14.47 -13.82
CA ALA A 251 -8.61 13.74 -12.58
C ALA A 251 -9.16 12.33 -12.84
N TRP A 252 -8.58 11.35 -12.14
CA TRP A 252 -8.98 9.94 -12.15
C TRP A 252 -9.32 9.48 -10.73
N LEU A 253 -10.38 8.70 -10.59
CA LEU A 253 -10.67 8.00 -9.33
C LEU A 253 -9.95 6.66 -9.33
N VAL A 254 -9.20 6.38 -8.27
CA VAL A 254 -8.48 5.12 -8.06
C VAL A 254 -8.87 4.50 -6.73
N ASP A 255 -8.41 3.27 -6.50
CA ASP A 255 -8.62 2.51 -5.26
C ASP A 255 -10.10 2.27 -4.92
N PHE A 256 -10.62 1.12 -5.37
CA PHE A 256 -12.00 0.70 -5.10
C PHE A 256 -12.08 -0.40 -4.04
N GLY A 257 -10.99 -0.57 -3.29
CA GLY A 257 -10.86 -1.60 -2.26
C GLY A 257 -11.71 -1.35 -1.01
N GLY A 258 -12.39 -0.21 -0.93
CA GLY A 258 -13.06 0.24 0.30
C GLY A 258 -12.05 0.69 1.35
N GLY A 259 -12.55 0.98 2.54
CA GLY A 259 -11.73 1.47 3.65
C GLY A 259 -12.34 2.63 4.39
N PHE A 260 -11.67 3.00 5.49
CA PHE A 260 -12.05 4.13 6.33
C PHE A 260 -10.88 5.07 6.48
N SER A 261 -11.11 6.32 6.10
CA SER A 261 -10.13 7.39 6.18
C SER A 261 -10.64 8.46 7.15
N PRO A 262 -10.11 8.53 8.39
CA PRO A 262 -10.53 9.52 9.37
C PRO A 262 -10.46 10.95 8.83
N GLY A 263 -11.54 11.71 8.99
CA GLY A 263 -11.66 13.08 8.49
C GLY A 263 -12.17 13.20 7.04
N TRP A 264 -12.31 12.09 6.31
CA TRP A 264 -12.83 12.07 4.93
C TRP A 264 -14.23 11.51 4.79
N VAL A 265 -14.59 10.49 5.58
CA VAL A 265 -15.96 9.97 5.66
C VAL A 265 -16.28 9.69 7.13
N ASP A 266 -17.52 9.95 7.56
CA ASP A 266 -17.95 9.66 8.92
C ASP A 266 -18.11 8.13 9.11
N PRO A 267 -17.77 7.56 10.28
CA PRO A 267 -17.73 6.10 10.47
C PRO A 267 -19.03 5.36 10.07
N GLU A 268 -20.18 6.00 10.26
CA GLU A 268 -21.50 5.46 9.91
C GLU A 268 -21.82 5.49 8.42
N LEU A 269 -21.04 6.22 7.61
CA LEU A 269 -21.22 6.36 6.16
C LEU A 269 -20.17 5.58 5.35
N VAL A 270 -19.25 4.87 6.01
CA VAL A 270 -18.17 4.12 5.36
C VAL A 270 -18.71 3.15 4.33
N GLU A 271 -18.08 3.14 3.15
CA GLU A 271 -18.44 2.27 2.03
C GLU A 271 -19.89 2.41 1.53
N THR A 272 -20.48 3.60 1.68
CA THR A 272 -21.82 3.93 1.17
C THR A 272 -21.80 5.05 0.13
N VAL A 273 -22.86 5.13 -0.68
CA VAL A 273 -23.10 6.25 -1.61
C VAL A 273 -23.14 7.60 -0.87
N ALA A 274 -23.75 7.65 0.32
CA ALA A 274 -23.77 8.85 1.14
C ALA A 274 -22.36 9.25 1.63
N GLY A 275 -21.53 8.27 1.99
CA GLY A 275 -20.13 8.48 2.33
C GLY A 275 -19.31 9.00 1.15
N ASP A 276 -19.52 8.47 -0.05
CA ASP A 276 -18.89 8.95 -1.26
C ASP A 276 -19.22 10.43 -1.54
N LEU A 277 -20.50 10.82 -1.39
CA LEU A 277 -20.94 12.21 -1.56
C LEU A 277 -20.37 13.14 -0.48
N GLN A 278 -20.23 12.66 0.76
CA GLN A 278 -19.54 13.39 1.81
C GLN A 278 -18.05 13.58 1.49
N GLY A 279 -17.39 12.54 1.00
CA GLY A 279 -16.00 12.62 0.53
C GLY A 279 -15.85 13.61 -0.63
N LEU A 280 -16.78 13.62 -1.59
CA LEU A 280 -16.82 14.59 -2.69
C LEU A 280 -16.92 16.03 -2.16
N GLN A 281 -17.77 16.29 -1.18
CA GLN A 281 -17.87 17.61 -0.55
C GLN A 281 -16.54 18.01 0.12
N ARG A 282 -15.87 17.10 0.84
CA ARG A 282 -14.57 17.39 1.46
C ARG A 282 -13.46 17.58 0.41
N ILE A 283 -13.55 16.93 -0.75
CA ILE A 283 -12.66 17.19 -1.89
C ILE A 283 -12.88 18.61 -2.43
N HIS A 284 -14.14 19.06 -2.55
CA HIS A 284 -14.46 20.44 -2.94
C HIS A 284 -13.81 21.47 -2.00
N GLU A 285 -13.90 21.24 -0.69
CA GLU A 285 -13.28 22.07 0.34
C GLU A 285 -11.74 22.03 0.22
N HIS A 286 -11.15 20.85 0.03
CA HIS A 286 -9.71 20.69 -0.20
C HIS A 286 -9.22 21.47 -1.42
N LEU A 287 -10.02 21.49 -2.49
CA LEU A 287 -9.75 22.25 -3.71
C LEU A 287 -9.98 23.77 -3.54
N LYS A 288 -10.48 24.22 -2.38
CA LYS A 288 -10.82 25.63 -2.07
C LYS A 288 -11.65 26.27 -3.18
N LEU A 289 -12.72 25.59 -3.56
CA LEU A 289 -13.72 26.04 -4.54
C LEU A 289 -14.92 26.72 -3.87
N THR A 290 -14.85 26.99 -2.58
CA THR A 290 -15.81 27.85 -1.89
C THR A 290 -15.69 29.29 -2.37
N ASP A 291 -16.84 29.95 -2.54
CA ASP A 291 -16.97 31.38 -2.84
C ASP A 291 -16.19 32.30 -1.87
#